data_AF-A0A7V3SZ82-F1
#
_entry.id   AF-A0A7V3SZ82-F1
#
_cell.length_a   1.000
_cell.length_b   1.000
_cell.length_c   1.000
_cell.angle_alpha   90.00
_cell.angle_beta   90.00
_cell.angle_gamma   90.00
#
_symmetry.space_group_name_H-M   'P 1'
#
loop_
_entity.id
_entity.type
_entity.pdbx_description
1 polymer ?
#
loop_
_entity_poly.entity_id
_entity_poly.type
_entity_poly.pdbx_seq_one_letter_code
_entity_poly.pdbx_strand_id
1 'polypeptide(L)'
;MKRIFGIIICLTLVISTFTGIAVVNADSTKVKNVILLIPDGMSISHTALARWYKGGTPLAMDEIVSGLVRTYSSDAAIADSAPAGTAMATGYKSHTGYIGVLPDVANMPGQKSIIPGDGKKPVATVLEAANYIGKATGIVSTSRVQHATPAAFTSHYHDRNAYEIIAEQQVYNDVDVVLGAGSGYLDGSKRKDKEDLIGIIKGEGYDYVTTK
;
A
#
# COMPACT_ATOMS: atom_id res chain seq x y z
N MET A 1 50.58 41.06 -0.02
CA MET A 1 49.61 41.05 1.11
C MET A 1 48.17 40.72 0.70
N LYS A 2 47.60 41.31 -0.36
CA LYS A 2 46.20 41.04 -0.79
C LYS A 2 45.89 39.59 -1.23
N ARG A 3 46.88 38.86 -1.78
CA ARG A 3 46.72 37.45 -2.20
C ARG A 3 46.75 36.43 -1.05
N ILE A 4 47.43 36.76 0.05
CA ILE A 4 47.51 35.89 1.25
C ILE A 4 46.22 36.00 2.06
N PHE A 5 45.60 37.19 2.10
CA PHE A 5 44.33 37.42 2.80
C PHE A 5 43.15 36.66 2.16
N GLY A 6 43.12 36.54 0.83
CA GLY A 6 42.09 35.78 0.11
C GLY A 6 42.16 34.26 0.33
N ILE A 7 43.37 33.71 0.49
CA ILE A 7 43.57 32.28 0.74
C ILE A 7 43.14 31.92 2.18
N ILE A 8 43.43 32.79 3.15
CA ILE A 8 43.03 32.57 4.56
C ILE A 8 41.50 32.61 4.71
N ILE A 9 40.81 33.53 4.03
CA ILE A 9 39.33 33.62 4.04
C ILE A 9 38.70 32.36 3.41
N CYS A 10 39.28 31.84 2.32
CA CYS A 10 38.79 30.62 1.67
C CYS A 10 39.03 29.38 2.55
N LEU A 11 40.16 29.31 3.25
CA LEU A 11 40.47 28.19 4.16
C LEU A 11 39.56 28.18 5.39
N THR A 12 39.22 29.35 5.95
CA THR A 12 38.27 29.44 7.08
C THR A 12 36.85 29.07 6.68
N LEU A 13 36.43 29.34 5.44
CA LEU A 13 35.10 28.96 4.92
C LEU A 13 34.96 27.46 4.66
N VAL A 14 36.06 26.78 4.31
CA VAL A 14 36.08 25.32 4.10
C VAL A 14 36.12 24.56 5.43
N ILE A 15 36.68 25.15 6.50
CA ILE A 15 36.72 24.51 7.82
C ILE A 15 35.38 24.67 8.57
N SER A 16 34.59 25.71 8.29
CA SER A 16 33.29 25.91 8.93
C SER A 16 32.15 25.01 8.41
N THR A 17 32.34 24.29 7.30
CA THR A 17 31.32 23.37 6.75
C THR A 17 31.45 21.93 7.24
N PHE A 18 32.42 21.63 8.11
CA PHE A 18 32.57 20.33 8.77
C PHE A 18 31.86 20.25 10.13
N THR A 19 30.78 21.02 10.33
CA THR A 19 29.88 20.81 11.46
C THR A 19 29.08 19.54 11.22
N GLY A 20 29.54 18.46 11.85
CA GLY A 20 28.82 17.25 12.19
C GLY A 20 27.65 16.88 11.28
N ILE A 21 27.88 15.95 10.36
CA ILE A 21 26.81 15.04 9.94
C ILE A 21 26.36 14.36 11.24
N ALA A 22 25.24 14.82 11.80
CA ALA A 22 24.52 14.04 12.78
C ALA A 22 24.16 12.73 12.06
N VAL A 23 24.98 11.72 12.27
CA VAL A 23 24.58 10.34 12.01
C VAL A 23 23.41 10.15 12.95
N VAL A 24 22.20 10.32 12.42
CA VAL A 24 21.00 9.85 13.07
C VAL A 24 21.23 8.35 13.18
N ASN A 25 21.69 7.91 14.35
CA ASN A 25 21.65 6.51 14.72
C ASN A 25 20.17 6.17 14.64
N ALA A 26 19.77 5.56 13.52
CA ALA A 26 18.46 4.98 13.38
C ALA A 26 18.41 3.94 14.50
N ASP A 27 17.67 4.27 15.55
CA ASP A 27 17.47 3.40 16.70
C ASP A 27 16.93 2.09 16.12
N SER A 28 17.77 1.06 16.09
CA SER A 28 17.50 -0.20 15.38
C SER A 28 16.54 -1.07 16.19
N THR A 29 15.55 -0.43 16.81
CA THR A 29 14.48 -1.09 17.51
C THR A 29 13.76 -2.00 16.53
N LYS A 30 13.74 -3.29 16.86
CA LYS A 30 13.10 -4.29 16.02
C LYS A 30 11.60 -4.02 16.01
N VAL A 31 11.07 -3.58 14.86
CA VAL A 31 9.64 -3.38 14.66
C VAL A 31 8.94 -4.73 14.73
N LYS A 32 8.07 -4.91 15.73
CA LYS A 32 7.33 -6.16 15.94
C LYS A 32 6.13 -6.27 14.99
N ASN A 33 5.36 -5.19 14.88
CA ASN A 33 4.08 -5.10 14.18
C ASN A 33 4.03 -3.85 13.30
N VAL A 34 3.31 -3.93 12.18
CA VAL A 34 3.03 -2.79 11.29
C VAL A 34 1.52 -2.70 11.13
N ILE A 35 0.96 -1.50 11.33
CA ILE A 35 -0.45 -1.20 11.04
C ILE A 35 -0.45 -0.08 10.01
N LEU A 36 -1.01 -0.37 8.84
CA LEU A 36 -1.15 0.60 7.75
C LEU A 36 -2.61 1.04 7.64
N LEU A 37 -2.85 2.33 7.86
CA LEU A 37 -4.18 2.93 7.68
C LEU A 37 -4.23 3.64 6.33
N ILE A 38 -5.11 3.18 5.44
CA ILE A 38 -5.28 3.72 4.09
C ILE A 38 -6.61 4.46 3.99
N PRO A 39 -6.63 5.79 4.08
CA PRO A 39 -7.82 6.59 3.84
C PRO A 39 -7.98 6.85 2.34
N ASP A 40 -8.73 5.97 1.66
CA ASP A 40 -8.93 6.01 0.21
C ASP A 40 -9.45 7.39 -0.27
N GLY A 41 -8.78 7.98 -1.25
CA GLY A 41 -9.11 9.31 -1.81
C GLY A 41 -8.78 10.52 -0.91
N MET A 42 -8.17 10.34 0.27
CA MET A 42 -7.94 11.43 1.21
C MET A 42 -6.72 12.28 0.86
N SER A 43 -6.98 13.46 0.28
CA SER A 43 -5.97 14.52 0.14
C SER A 43 -5.77 15.35 1.42
N ILE A 44 -4.72 16.18 1.44
CA ILE A 44 -4.46 17.15 2.53
C ILE A 44 -5.63 18.13 2.77
N SER A 45 -6.44 18.40 1.75
CA SER A 45 -7.62 19.27 1.88
C SER A 45 -8.72 18.59 2.70
N HIS A 46 -8.84 17.26 2.61
CA HIS A 46 -9.81 16.50 3.40
C HIS A 46 -9.45 16.51 4.89
N THR A 47 -8.16 16.42 5.24
CA THR A 47 -7.73 16.51 6.64
C THR A 47 -7.98 17.90 7.22
N ALA A 48 -7.75 18.96 6.44
CA ALA A 48 -8.09 20.32 6.83
C ALA A 48 -9.60 20.48 7.08
N LEU A 49 -10.45 19.98 6.17
CA LEU A 49 -11.90 20.00 6.33
C LEU A 49 -12.35 19.21 7.57
N ALA A 50 -11.78 18.03 7.81
CA ALA A 50 -12.10 17.20 8.98
C ALA A 50 -11.76 17.90 10.30
N ARG A 51 -10.64 18.64 10.38
CA ARG A 51 -10.30 19.47 11.55
C ARG A 51 -11.36 20.54 11.80
N TRP A 52 -11.77 21.27 10.76
CA TRP A 52 -12.83 22.29 10.88
C TRP A 52 -14.16 21.69 11.32
N TYR A 53 -14.53 20.56 10.75
CA TYR A 53 -15.73 19.83 11.15
C TYR A 53 -15.69 19.41 12.63
N LYS A 54 -14.51 19.06 13.16
CA LYS A 54 -14.28 18.75 14.59
C LYS A 54 -13.98 19.98 15.46
N GLY A 55 -14.44 21.17 15.07
CA GLY A 55 -14.30 22.40 15.87
C GLY A 55 -12.88 22.95 15.94
N GLY A 56 -12.04 22.65 14.94
CA GLY A 56 -10.65 23.14 14.86
C GLY A 56 -9.65 22.34 15.70
N THR A 57 -10.05 21.18 16.23
CA THR A 57 -9.18 20.32 17.03
C THR A 57 -8.24 19.48 16.14
N PRO A 58 -7.01 19.18 16.59
CA PRO A 58 -6.10 18.26 15.87
C PRO A 58 -6.71 16.87 15.68
N LEU A 59 -6.36 16.22 14.57
CA LEU A 59 -6.65 14.81 14.34
C LEU A 59 -5.54 13.95 14.95
N ALA A 60 -5.85 12.71 15.34
CA ALA A 60 -4.83 11.77 15.83
C ALA A 60 -3.68 11.56 14.81
N MET A 61 -3.99 11.61 13.51
CA MET A 61 -2.96 11.48 12.48
C MET A 61 -1.97 12.66 12.45
N ASP A 62 -2.35 13.84 12.93
CA ASP A 62 -1.49 15.03 12.89
C ASP A 62 -0.22 14.84 13.74
N GLU A 63 -0.25 13.93 14.72
CA GLU A 63 0.91 13.57 15.57
C GLU A 63 1.98 12.74 14.82
N ILE A 64 1.60 12.08 13.73
CA ILE A 64 2.46 11.13 13.00
C ILE A 64 2.75 11.57 11.55
N VAL A 65 2.24 12.73 11.12
CA VAL A 65 2.52 13.26 9.78
C VAL A 65 4.02 13.58 9.65
N SER A 66 4.64 13.02 8.62
CA SER A 66 6.09 13.15 8.41
C SER A 66 6.49 13.65 7.02
N GLY A 67 5.65 13.51 5.99
CA GLY A 67 6.02 13.93 4.64
C GLY A 67 4.92 13.71 3.60
N LEU A 68 5.29 13.93 2.33
CA LEU A 68 4.44 13.78 1.17
C LEU A 68 4.88 12.57 0.33
N VAL A 69 3.91 11.94 -0.35
CA VAL A 69 4.13 10.79 -1.23
C VAL A 69 3.70 11.14 -2.66
N ARG A 70 4.47 10.67 -3.66
CA ARG A 70 4.12 10.82 -5.08
C ARG A 70 3.30 9.62 -5.57
N THR A 71 2.09 9.86 -6.05
CA THR A 71 1.07 8.81 -6.25
C THR A 71 0.77 8.40 -7.70
N TYR A 72 1.47 8.95 -8.71
CA TYR A 72 1.28 8.56 -10.12
C TYR A 72 1.46 7.04 -10.34
N SER A 73 0.70 6.42 -11.26
CA SER A 73 0.83 5.00 -11.63
C SER A 73 1.87 4.82 -12.76
N SER A 74 1.98 3.63 -13.36
CA SER A 74 2.90 3.40 -14.49
C SER A 74 2.47 4.10 -15.80
N ASP A 75 1.17 4.40 -15.89
CA ASP A 75 0.46 4.84 -17.09
C ASP A 75 -0.35 6.13 -16.89
N ALA A 76 -0.52 6.62 -15.66
CA ALA A 76 -1.32 7.81 -15.36
C ALA A 76 -0.69 8.73 -14.31
N ALA A 77 -0.85 10.05 -14.50
CA ALA A 77 -0.46 11.07 -13.53
C ALA A 77 -1.36 11.05 -12.27
N ILE A 78 -2.62 10.64 -12.44
CA ILE A 78 -3.62 10.49 -11.37
C ILE A 78 -3.96 9.00 -11.31
N ALA A 79 -3.44 8.31 -10.30
CA ALA A 79 -3.72 6.89 -10.10
C ALA A 79 -5.14 6.65 -9.57
N ASP A 80 -5.74 5.54 -9.95
CA ASP A 80 -6.87 4.95 -9.23
C ASP A 80 -6.39 4.08 -8.06
N SER A 81 -7.33 3.55 -7.25
CA SER A 81 -7.00 2.80 -6.03
C SER A 81 -6.19 1.51 -6.29
N ALA A 82 -6.31 0.88 -7.46
CA ALA A 82 -5.67 -0.40 -7.77
C ALA A 82 -4.13 -0.33 -7.88
N PRO A 83 -3.53 0.49 -8.77
CA PRO A 83 -2.09 0.67 -8.84
C PRO A 83 -1.52 1.40 -7.62
N ALA A 84 -2.29 2.28 -6.98
CA ALA A 84 -1.88 2.91 -5.73
C ALA A 84 -1.75 1.89 -4.59
N GLY A 85 -2.76 1.02 -4.43
CA GLY A 85 -2.74 -0.11 -3.51
C GLY A 85 -1.58 -1.05 -3.81
N THR A 86 -1.38 -1.41 -5.07
CA THR A 86 -0.28 -2.31 -5.50
C THR A 86 1.08 -1.71 -5.16
N ALA A 87 1.28 -0.41 -5.37
CA ALA A 87 2.53 0.26 -5.01
C ALA A 87 2.78 0.25 -3.49
N MET A 88 1.75 0.45 -2.67
CA MET A 88 1.85 0.37 -1.21
C MET A 88 2.11 -1.06 -0.72
N ALA A 89 1.48 -2.05 -1.35
CA ALA A 89 1.54 -3.45 -0.94
C ALA A 89 2.84 -4.15 -1.38
N THR A 90 3.36 -3.82 -2.56
CA THR A 90 4.47 -4.57 -3.20
C THR A 90 5.75 -3.74 -3.36
N GLY A 91 5.65 -2.41 -3.31
CA GLY A 91 6.74 -1.49 -3.67
C GLY A 91 6.89 -1.26 -5.18
N TYR A 92 6.09 -1.89 -6.03
CA TYR A 92 6.12 -1.72 -7.48
C TYR A 92 4.93 -0.89 -7.97
N LYS A 93 5.20 0.09 -8.84
CA LYS A 93 4.12 0.77 -9.57
C LYS A 93 3.44 -0.22 -10.52
N SER A 94 2.14 -0.08 -10.66
CA SER A 94 1.32 -0.93 -11.55
C SER A 94 0.51 -0.09 -12.54
N HIS A 95 -0.20 -0.77 -13.43
CA HIS A 95 -1.08 -0.20 -14.45
C HIS A 95 -2.45 0.14 -13.83
N THR A 96 -3.17 1.11 -14.40
CA THR A 96 -4.56 1.38 -14.04
C THR A 96 -5.39 0.10 -14.05
N GLY A 97 -6.14 -0.14 -12.97
CA GLY A 97 -6.99 -1.32 -12.81
C GLY A 97 -6.29 -2.61 -12.38
N TYR A 98 -4.96 -2.66 -12.29
CA TYR A 98 -4.22 -3.88 -11.95
C TYR A 98 -4.01 -4.01 -10.44
N ILE A 99 -4.16 -5.24 -9.94
CA ILE A 99 -4.08 -5.62 -8.53
C ILE A 99 -2.89 -6.56 -8.38
N GLY A 100 -1.86 -6.17 -7.62
CA GLY A 100 -0.75 -7.05 -7.23
C GLY A 100 0.15 -7.53 -8.38
N VAL A 101 0.02 -6.99 -9.59
CA VAL A 101 0.79 -7.44 -10.76
C VAL A 101 1.60 -6.31 -11.39
N LEU A 102 2.66 -6.65 -12.11
CA LEU A 102 3.46 -5.67 -12.86
C LEU A 102 2.65 -5.05 -14.01
N PRO A 103 2.93 -3.78 -14.38
CA PRO A 103 2.26 -3.16 -15.49
C PRO A 103 2.63 -3.78 -16.84
N ASP A 104 1.80 -3.57 -17.86
CA ASP A 104 2.19 -3.87 -19.25
C ASP A 104 3.20 -2.83 -19.79
N VAL A 105 3.10 -1.57 -19.34
CA VAL A 105 3.96 -0.46 -19.76
C VAL A 105 4.26 0.50 -18.61
N ALA A 106 5.44 1.14 -18.65
CA ALA A 106 5.88 2.17 -17.72
C ALA A 106 6.44 3.37 -18.49
N ASN A 107 5.55 4.30 -18.85
CA ASN A 107 5.88 5.42 -19.75
C ASN A 107 5.87 6.78 -19.04
N MET A 108 5.58 6.82 -17.74
CA MET A 108 5.58 8.05 -16.96
C MET A 108 7.00 8.60 -16.76
N PRO A 109 7.18 9.94 -16.73
CA PRO A 109 8.49 10.55 -16.57
C PRO A 109 9.27 10.02 -15.36
N GLY A 110 10.52 9.60 -15.60
CA GLY A 110 11.41 9.09 -14.56
C GLY A 110 11.18 7.62 -14.16
N GLN A 111 10.26 6.90 -14.81
CA GLN A 111 10.13 5.46 -14.61
C GLN A 111 11.13 4.67 -15.44
N LYS A 112 11.51 3.50 -14.92
CA LYS A 112 12.25 2.51 -15.69
C LYS A 112 11.27 1.73 -16.55
N SER A 113 11.66 1.44 -17.79
CA SER A 113 10.92 0.53 -18.65
C SER A 113 10.82 -0.85 -18.00
N ILE A 114 9.71 -1.53 -18.28
CA ILE A 114 9.45 -2.89 -17.79
C ILE A 114 10.27 -3.87 -18.62
N ILE A 115 10.69 -4.96 -17.98
CA ILE A 115 11.38 -6.05 -18.67
C ILE A 115 10.41 -6.69 -19.67
N PRO A 116 10.77 -6.83 -20.96
CA PRO A 116 9.92 -7.49 -21.94
C PRO A 116 9.50 -8.88 -21.47
N GLY A 117 8.19 -9.14 -21.44
CA GLY A 117 7.61 -10.41 -20.99
C GLY A 117 7.19 -10.46 -19.51
N ASP A 118 7.55 -9.45 -18.69
CA ASP A 118 7.15 -9.41 -17.27
C ASP A 118 5.78 -8.73 -17.04
N GLY A 119 5.09 -8.27 -18.08
CA GLY A 119 3.75 -7.68 -17.95
C GLY A 119 2.76 -8.61 -17.26
N LYS A 120 1.95 -8.08 -16.34
CA LYS A 120 0.95 -8.81 -15.52
C LYS A 120 1.53 -9.90 -14.61
N LYS A 121 2.85 -9.99 -14.48
CA LYS A 121 3.48 -10.94 -13.56
C LYS A 121 3.10 -10.59 -12.12
N PRO A 122 2.65 -11.55 -11.30
CA PRO A 122 2.42 -11.33 -9.88
C PRO A 122 3.67 -10.85 -9.15
N VAL A 123 3.48 -9.97 -8.18
CA VAL A 123 4.55 -9.45 -7.33
C VAL A 123 4.16 -9.64 -5.88
N ALA A 124 5.05 -10.24 -5.09
CA ALA A 124 4.77 -10.56 -3.70
C ALA A 124 4.37 -9.31 -2.91
N THR A 125 3.30 -9.43 -2.12
CA THR A 125 2.82 -8.37 -1.22
C THR A 125 3.54 -8.43 0.11
N VAL A 126 3.48 -7.33 0.87
CA VAL A 126 3.98 -7.27 2.23
C VAL A 126 3.26 -8.22 3.18
N LEU A 127 1.98 -8.57 2.90
CA LEU A 127 1.26 -9.56 3.71
C LEU A 127 1.76 -10.98 3.40
N GLU A 128 1.95 -11.33 2.13
CA GLU A 128 2.53 -12.62 1.76
C GLU A 128 3.94 -12.78 2.34
N ALA A 129 4.76 -11.72 2.26
CA ALA A 129 6.07 -11.72 2.88
C ALA A 129 6.00 -11.85 4.42
N ALA A 130 5.00 -11.26 5.07
CA ALA A 130 4.79 -11.39 6.51
C ALA A 130 4.33 -12.81 6.90
N ASN A 131 3.37 -13.38 6.17
CA ASN A 131 2.91 -14.76 6.35
C ASN A 131 4.07 -15.76 6.15
N TYR A 132 4.87 -15.57 5.09
CA TYR A 132 6.04 -16.41 4.79
C TYR A 132 7.06 -16.48 5.94
N ILE A 133 7.21 -15.39 6.71
CA ILE A 133 8.09 -15.35 7.89
C ILE A 133 7.36 -15.66 9.21
N GLY A 134 6.16 -16.23 9.15
CA GLY A 134 5.36 -16.67 10.29
C GLY A 134 4.74 -15.54 11.11
N LYS A 135 4.48 -14.37 10.50
CA LYS A 135 3.71 -13.29 11.15
C LYS A 135 2.24 -13.41 10.79
N ALA A 136 1.39 -13.07 11.77
CA ALA A 136 -0.03 -12.86 11.51
C ALA A 136 -0.25 -11.66 10.57
N THR A 137 -1.28 -11.76 9.75
CA THR A 137 -1.66 -10.82 8.70
C THR A 137 -3.15 -10.50 8.77
N GLY A 138 -3.55 -9.37 8.20
CA GLY A 138 -4.96 -9.05 8.13
C GLY A 138 -5.28 -7.84 7.28
N ILE A 139 -6.52 -7.83 6.78
CA ILE A 139 -7.13 -6.70 6.08
C ILE A 139 -8.44 -6.32 6.74
N VAL A 140 -8.65 -5.02 6.94
CA VAL A 140 -9.88 -4.45 7.46
C VAL A 140 -10.32 -3.32 6.54
N SER A 141 -11.56 -3.36 6.08
CA SER A 141 -12.11 -2.35 5.19
C SER A 141 -13.55 -2.02 5.53
N THR A 142 -13.91 -0.74 5.37
CA THR A 142 -15.32 -0.32 5.34
C THR A 142 -15.98 -0.61 4.00
N SER A 143 -15.20 -0.92 2.96
CA SER A 143 -15.66 -1.33 1.64
C SER A 143 -15.80 -2.85 1.55
N ARG A 144 -16.05 -3.35 0.33
CA ARG A 144 -15.94 -4.79 0.07
C ARG A 144 -14.48 -5.22 0.18
N VAL A 145 -14.20 -6.37 0.78
CA VAL A 145 -12.81 -6.86 0.89
C VAL A 145 -12.18 -7.14 -0.47
N GLN A 146 -12.98 -7.39 -1.51
CA GLN A 146 -12.52 -7.55 -2.89
C GLN A 146 -12.29 -6.20 -3.60
N HIS A 147 -12.64 -5.07 -2.99
CA HIS A 147 -12.35 -3.75 -3.58
C HIS A 147 -10.83 -3.56 -3.73
N ALA A 148 -10.42 -2.71 -4.67
CA ALA A 148 -9.03 -2.62 -5.10
C ALA A 148 -8.02 -2.41 -3.96
N THR A 149 -8.33 -1.54 -3.00
CA THR A 149 -7.42 -1.20 -1.89
C THR A 149 -7.08 -2.42 -1.02
N PRO A 150 -8.03 -3.17 -0.44
CA PRO A 150 -7.72 -4.42 0.27
C PRO A 150 -7.23 -5.55 -0.65
N ALA A 151 -7.77 -5.66 -1.87
CA ALA A 151 -7.37 -6.71 -2.83
C ALA A 151 -5.89 -6.59 -3.22
N ALA A 152 -5.33 -5.39 -3.32
CA ALA A 152 -3.92 -5.19 -3.66
C ALA A 152 -2.92 -5.79 -2.66
N PHE A 153 -3.37 -6.10 -1.44
CA PHE A 153 -2.55 -6.77 -0.42
C PHE A 153 -2.73 -8.28 -0.40
N THR A 154 -3.76 -8.81 -1.07
CA THR A 154 -4.23 -10.19 -0.89
C THR A 154 -4.50 -10.93 -2.21
N SER A 155 -4.28 -10.31 -3.36
CA SER A 155 -4.61 -10.90 -4.67
C SER A 155 -3.73 -10.35 -5.79
N HIS A 156 -3.70 -11.07 -6.90
CA HIS A 156 -2.97 -10.78 -8.13
C HIS A 156 -3.88 -10.98 -9.34
N TYR A 157 -4.31 -9.88 -9.95
CA TYR A 157 -5.10 -9.93 -11.18
C TYR A 157 -5.03 -8.61 -11.97
N HIS A 158 -5.23 -8.71 -13.29
CA HIS A 158 -5.14 -7.55 -14.20
C HIS A 158 -6.47 -6.80 -14.37
N ASP A 159 -7.49 -7.13 -13.58
CA ASP A 159 -8.77 -6.43 -13.55
C ASP A 159 -9.32 -6.35 -12.13
N ARG A 160 -9.31 -5.15 -11.56
CA ARG A 160 -9.87 -4.84 -10.23
C ARG A 160 -11.36 -5.15 -10.08
N ASN A 161 -12.10 -5.34 -11.17
CA ASN A 161 -13.53 -5.66 -11.14
C ASN A 161 -13.80 -7.17 -11.15
N ALA A 162 -12.77 -8.01 -11.26
CA ALA A 162 -12.89 -9.46 -11.22
C ALA A 162 -13.10 -9.97 -9.79
N TYR A 163 -14.16 -9.49 -9.13
CA TYR A 163 -14.40 -9.73 -7.70
C TYR A 163 -14.56 -11.20 -7.33
N GLU A 164 -15.07 -12.05 -8.22
CA GLU A 164 -15.16 -13.51 -7.97
C GLU A 164 -13.79 -14.17 -7.90
N ILE A 165 -12.88 -13.81 -8.82
CA ILE A 165 -11.48 -14.27 -8.86
C ILE A 165 -10.71 -13.73 -7.64
N ILE A 166 -10.88 -12.45 -7.34
CA ILE A 166 -10.25 -11.82 -6.17
C ILE A 166 -10.74 -12.49 -4.87
N ALA A 167 -12.04 -12.75 -4.74
CA ALA A 167 -12.60 -13.41 -3.56
C ALA A 167 -12.03 -14.82 -3.37
N GLU A 168 -11.90 -15.59 -4.45
CA GLU A 168 -11.32 -16.94 -4.41
C GLU A 168 -9.86 -16.88 -3.95
N GLN A 169 -9.04 -16.01 -4.56
CA GLN A 169 -7.66 -15.81 -4.12
C GLN A 169 -7.56 -15.42 -2.65
N GLN A 170 -8.43 -14.51 -2.17
CA GLN A 170 -8.43 -14.09 -0.76
C GLN A 170 -8.71 -15.23 0.22
N VAL A 171 -9.55 -16.19 -0.15
CA VAL A 171 -9.86 -17.35 0.69
C VAL A 171 -8.68 -18.31 0.78
N TYR A 172 -7.91 -18.47 -0.29
CA TYR A 172 -6.76 -19.37 -0.35
C TYR A 172 -5.40 -18.70 -0.05
N ASN A 173 -5.38 -17.45 0.44
CA ASN A 173 -4.15 -16.69 0.71
C ASN A 173 -3.74 -16.65 2.20
N ASP A 174 -4.27 -17.58 3.02
CA ASP A 174 -3.89 -17.78 4.44
C ASP A 174 -3.82 -16.48 5.29
N VAL A 175 -4.78 -15.57 5.07
CA VAL A 175 -4.86 -14.31 5.84
C VAL A 175 -5.59 -14.57 7.16
N ASP A 176 -4.99 -14.20 8.29
CA ASP A 176 -5.55 -14.54 9.62
C ASP A 176 -6.84 -13.75 9.94
N VAL A 177 -6.93 -12.50 9.48
CA VAL A 177 -8.08 -11.62 9.75
C VAL A 177 -8.56 -10.91 8.48
N VAL A 178 -9.81 -11.14 8.09
CA VAL A 178 -10.46 -10.46 6.98
C VAL A 178 -11.78 -9.87 7.47
N LEU A 179 -11.87 -8.54 7.55
CA LEU A 179 -13.08 -7.84 7.99
C LEU A 179 -13.51 -6.80 6.95
N GLY A 180 -14.76 -6.89 6.49
CA GLY A 180 -15.37 -5.92 5.60
C GLY A 180 -16.65 -6.43 4.96
N ALA A 181 -17.14 -5.73 3.94
CA ALA A 181 -18.30 -6.15 3.17
C ALA A 181 -17.91 -7.14 2.06
N GLY A 182 -18.88 -7.54 1.23
CA GLY A 182 -18.62 -8.32 0.01
C GLY A 182 -18.89 -9.81 0.10
N SER A 183 -19.61 -10.27 1.14
CA SER A 183 -20.01 -11.67 1.31
C SER A 183 -20.78 -12.26 0.12
N GLY A 184 -21.44 -11.42 -0.69
CA GLY A 184 -22.11 -11.87 -1.92
C GLY A 184 -21.17 -12.54 -2.95
N TYR A 185 -19.88 -12.25 -2.93
CA TYR A 185 -18.87 -12.89 -3.78
C TYR A 185 -18.31 -14.19 -3.20
N LEU A 186 -18.72 -14.55 -1.97
CA LEU A 186 -18.35 -15.81 -1.31
C LEU A 186 -19.47 -16.87 -1.42
N ASP A 187 -20.69 -16.41 -1.68
CA ASP A 187 -21.90 -17.24 -1.72
C ASP A 187 -22.02 -17.98 -3.06
N GLY A 188 -21.86 -19.31 -3.05
CA GLY A 188 -21.93 -20.15 -4.24
C GLY A 188 -23.27 -20.06 -5.00
N SER A 189 -24.37 -19.65 -4.34
CA SER A 189 -25.63 -19.42 -5.05
C SER A 189 -25.56 -18.21 -6.00
N LYS A 190 -24.74 -17.21 -5.64
CA LYS A 190 -24.56 -15.94 -6.36
C LYS A 190 -23.38 -15.94 -7.31
N ARG A 191 -22.36 -16.76 -7.04
CA ARG A 191 -21.20 -16.90 -7.91
C ARG A 191 -21.54 -17.60 -9.23
N LYS A 192 -20.77 -17.29 -10.28
CA LYS A 192 -20.89 -17.94 -11.60
C LYS A 192 -20.42 -19.38 -11.61
N ASP A 193 -19.33 -19.68 -10.90
CA ASP A 193 -18.71 -21.01 -10.80
C ASP A 193 -19.41 -21.96 -9.82
N LYS A 194 -20.35 -21.44 -9.02
CA LYS A 194 -21.07 -22.17 -7.97
C LYS A 194 -20.20 -22.68 -6.82
N GLU A 195 -18.99 -22.16 -6.67
CA GLU A 195 -18.12 -22.50 -5.55
C GLU A 195 -18.65 -21.90 -4.24
N ASP A 196 -18.79 -22.71 -3.19
CA ASP A 196 -19.17 -22.24 -1.87
C ASP A 196 -17.93 -21.88 -1.04
N LEU A 197 -17.44 -20.67 -1.25
CA LEU A 197 -16.28 -20.15 -0.52
C LEU A 197 -16.57 -19.99 0.98
N ILE A 198 -17.82 -19.77 1.40
CA ILE A 198 -18.18 -19.71 2.83
C ILE A 198 -17.99 -21.09 3.47
N GLY A 199 -18.38 -22.15 2.75
CA GLY A 199 -18.13 -23.53 3.15
C GLY A 199 -16.64 -23.82 3.33
N ILE A 200 -15.82 -23.38 2.38
CA ILE A 200 -14.35 -23.52 2.43
C ILE A 200 -13.76 -22.77 3.62
N ILE A 201 -14.09 -21.49 3.83
CA ILE A 201 -13.65 -20.68 4.97
C ILE A 201 -13.90 -21.41 6.30
N LYS A 202 -15.10 -21.96 6.48
CA LYS A 202 -15.46 -22.72 7.69
C LYS A 202 -14.72 -24.06 7.78
N GLY A 203 -14.52 -24.73 6.65
CA GLY A 203 -13.77 -25.99 6.55
C GLY A 203 -12.30 -25.83 6.96
N GLU A 204 -11.70 -24.70 6.63
CA GLU A 204 -10.35 -24.29 7.03
C GLU A 204 -10.27 -23.79 8.50
N GLY A 205 -11.40 -23.79 9.22
CA GLY A 205 -11.46 -23.47 10.65
C GLY A 205 -11.60 -21.99 10.99
N TYR A 206 -11.90 -21.13 10.01
CA TYR A 206 -12.17 -19.72 10.28
C TYR A 206 -13.57 -19.48 10.87
N ASP A 207 -13.65 -18.53 11.78
CA ASP A 207 -14.91 -17.96 12.22
C ASP A 207 -15.49 -17.04 11.15
N TYR A 208 -16.69 -17.36 10.65
CA TYR A 208 -17.42 -16.52 9.71
C TYR A 208 -18.53 -15.74 10.40
N VAL A 209 -18.32 -14.43 10.58
CA VAL A 209 -19.24 -13.52 11.27
C VAL A 209 -19.86 -12.50 10.31
N THR A 210 -21.14 -12.18 10.49
CA THR A 210 -21.89 -11.25 9.62
C THR A 210 -22.56 -10.11 10.37
N THR A 211 -22.56 -10.16 11.70
CA THR A 211 -23.12 -9.13 12.58
C THR A 211 -22.16 -8.83 13.72
N LYS A 212 -22.34 -7.66 14.35
CA LYS A 212 -21.57 -7.22 15.52
C LYS A 212 -21.98 -7.95 16.79
#